data_AF-A0A673ZYZ3-F1
#
_entry.id   AF-A0A673ZYZ3-F1
#
_cell.length_a   1.000
_cell.length_b   1.000
_cell.length_c   1.000
_cell.angle_alpha   90.00
_cell.angle_beta   90.00
_cell.angle_gamma   90.00
#
_symmetry.space_group_name_H-M   'P 1'
#
loop_
_entity.id
_entity.type
_entity.pdbx_description
1 polymer ?
#
loop_
_entity_poly.entity_id
_entity_poly.type
_entity_poly.pdbx_seq_one_letter_code
_entity_poly.pdbx_strand_id
1 'polypeptide(L)'
;MSSKKRKWSDEYVQYGFTCITERDESQRPNCMICNAKLSNSSLAPAKLREHFLKLHGDGQYKNTTLAEFKVKRARFDEKATLPVLGFVPINKPILTASYEVAYLIAKQGKPHTIGETLIKPAVLKMANIMLGKAAEVKLSQIPLSNDTISDRIEDMSKDILAQVVADLISSPAKFSLQLDETTDVSNLSQLAVFVRYVKDDVIKEDFLFCKPLTTTTKAADVKKLVDDFFKDNNLSWDMVSAVCLDGAPVMLGRKSGFGALVKADAPHIIVTHCILHRHALATKTLPPKLAEVLKIVVECVNYVRNSALRHRIFSELGKEMGSEFEVLLYHSNVRWLSR
;
A
#
# COMPACT_ATOMS: atom_id res chain seq x y z
N MET A 1 44.56 -12.37 14.64
CA MET A 1 44.08 -13.70 15.09
C MET A 1 42.57 -13.76 14.90
N SER A 2 42.08 -14.57 13.95
CA SER A 2 40.64 -14.75 13.74
C SER A 2 40.04 -15.40 14.99
N SER A 3 39.09 -14.74 15.66
CA SER A 3 38.44 -15.32 16.84
C SER A 3 37.71 -16.60 16.41
N LYS A 4 38.02 -17.74 17.05
CA LYS A 4 37.32 -19.00 16.80
C LYS A 4 35.80 -18.79 16.94
N LYS A 5 35.06 -18.82 15.83
CA LYS A 5 33.60 -18.79 15.82
C LYS A 5 33.08 -20.10 16.44
N ARG A 6 32.18 -19.99 17.42
CA ARG A 6 31.55 -21.17 18.05
C ARG A 6 30.49 -21.75 17.13
N LYS A 7 30.35 -23.08 17.12
CA LYS A 7 29.32 -23.79 16.37
C LYS A 7 28.12 -24.12 17.27
N TRP A 8 26.96 -24.25 16.65
CA TRP A 8 25.72 -24.66 17.26
C TRP A 8 25.78 -26.12 17.73
N SER A 9 25.07 -26.42 18.83
CA SER A 9 24.81 -27.77 19.32
C SER A 9 23.31 -27.90 19.60
N ASP A 10 22.72 -29.03 19.23
CA ASP A 10 21.29 -29.29 19.45
C ASP A 10 20.92 -29.43 20.93
N GLU A 11 21.89 -29.63 21.81
CA GLU A 11 21.69 -29.56 23.25
C GLU A 11 21.19 -28.19 23.71
N TYR A 12 21.42 -27.12 22.93
CA TYR A 12 20.99 -25.76 23.28
C TYR A 12 19.47 -25.57 23.19
N VAL A 13 18.77 -26.50 22.54
CA VAL A 13 17.30 -26.54 22.53
C VAL A 13 16.74 -26.67 23.95
N GLN A 14 17.46 -27.34 24.86
CA GLN A 14 17.03 -27.49 26.26
C GLN A 14 16.94 -26.15 27.01
N TYR A 15 17.62 -25.12 26.50
CA TYR A 15 17.59 -23.75 27.02
C TYR A 15 16.63 -22.84 26.25
N GLY A 16 15.83 -23.40 25.34
CA GLY A 16 14.84 -22.66 24.55
C GLY A 16 15.41 -21.88 23.36
N PHE A 17 16.54 -22.31 22.79
CA PHE A 17 17.16 -21.65 21.63
C PHE A 17 17.07 -22.48 20.33
N THR A 18 17.07 -21.77 19.20
CA THR A 18 17.36 -22.30 17.85
C THR A 18 18.55 -21.56 17.23
N CYS A 19 19.02 -22.03 16.07
CA CYS A 19 20.15 -21.45 15.35
C CYS A 19 19.68 -20.61 14.16
N ILE A 20 20.27 -19.44 13.98
CA ILE A 20 20.22 -18.71 12.71
C ILE A 20 21.62 -18.78 12.08
N THR A 21 21.67 -19.17 10.82
CA THR A 21 22.89 -19.13 10.01
C THR A 21 22.86 -17.84 9.19
N GLU A 22 23.83 -16.96 9.40
CA GLU A 22 24.00 -15.73 8.61
C GLU A 22 24.70 -16.00 7.28
N ARG A 23 24.70 -15.02 6.37
CA ARG A 23 25.31 -15.13 5.03
C ARG A 23 26.81 -15.42 5.05
N ASP A 24 27.48 -15.12 6.17
CA ASP A 24 28.91 -15.36 6.41
C ASP A 24 29.20 -16.73 7.05
N GLU A 25 28.23 -17.65 7.00
CA GLU A 25 28.21 -18.97 7.64
C GLU A 25 28.32 -18.93 9.17
N SER A 26 28.25 -17.75 9.78
CA SER A 26 28.25 -17.66 11.23
C SER A 26 26.91 -18.10 11.81
N GLN A 27 26.99 -18.88 12.89
CA GLN A 27 25.84 -19.37 13.61
C GLN A 27 25.58 -18.48 14.82
N ARG A 28 24.32 -18.09 15.03
CA ARG A 28 23.91 -17.27 16.17
C ARG A 28 22.72 -17.90 16.88
N PRO A 29 22.70 -17.86 18.23
CA PRO A 29 21.54 -18.36 18.96
C PRO A 29 20.39 -17.36 18.88
N ASN A 30 19.19 -17.86 18.58
CA ASN A 30 17.94 -17.11 18.68
C ASN A 30 17.03 -17.74 19.73
N CYS A 31 16.57 -16.94 20.69
CA CYS A 31 15.69 -17.43 21.75
C CYS A 31 14.28 -17.69 21.19
N MET A 32 13.77 -18.91 21.28
CA MET A 32 12.43 -19.28 20.80
C MET A 32 11.30 -18.74 21.71
N ILE A 33 11.65 -18.14 22.86
CA ILE A 33 10.69 -17.60 23.83
C ILE A 33 10.49 -16.10 23.62
N CYS A 34 11.57 -15.32 23.51
CA CYS A 34 11.52 -13.86 23.36
C CYS A 34 12.04 -13.34 22.01
N ASN A 35 12.47 -14.21 21.11
CA ASN A 35 13.04 -13.88 19.80
C ASN A 35 14.30 -12.98 19.85
N ALA A 36 15.00 -12.98 20.99
CA ALA A 36 16.26 -12.26 21.13
C ALA A 36 17.38 -12.98 20.35
N LYS A 37 17.94 -12.27 19.36
CA LYS A 37 19.12 -12.72 18.61
C LYS A 37 20.39 -12.38 19.38
N LEU A 38 21.11 -13.39 19.84
CA LEU A 38 22.35 -13.21 20.59
C LEU A 38 23.57 -13.26 19.64
N SER A 39 24.72 -12.77 20.10
CA SER A 39 25.98 -12.87 19.35
C SER A 39 26.50 -14.31 19.29
N ASN A 40 27.38 -14.63 18.33
CA ASN A 40 28.05 -15.95 18.27
C ASN A 40 28.82 -16.27 19.57
N SER A 41 29.40 -15.26 20.24
CA SER A 41 30.08 -15.40 21.53
C SER A 41 29.15 -15.82 22.69
N SER A 42 27.84 -15.82 22.44
CA SER A 42 26.80 -16.29 23.36
C SER A 42 26.42 -17.76 23.16
N LEU A 43 26.99 -18.47 22.17
CA LEU A 43 26.90 -19.94 22.04
C LEU A 43 27.73 -20.68 23.12
N ALA A 44 27.76 -20.15 24.34
CA ALA A 44 28.27 -20.82 25.52
C ALA A 44 27.08 -21.37 26.30
N PRO A 45 27.06 -22.65 26.70
CA PRO A 45 25.96 -23.22 27.47
C PRO A 45 25.58 -22.38 28.69
N ALA A 46 26.58 -21.88 29.43
CA ALA A 46 26.39 -21.02 30.59
C ALA A 46 25.63 -19.72 30.26
N LYS A 47 25.93 -19.07 29.12
CA LYS A 47 25.30 -17.81 28.72
C LYS A 47 23.86 -18.00 28.23
N LEU A 48 23.60 -19.09 27.51
CA LEU A 48 22.24 -19.45 27.08
C LEU A 48 21.36 -19.80 28.28
N ARG A 49 21.92 -20.58 29.22
CA ARG A 49 21.25 -20.91 30.49
C ARG A 49 21.02 -19.66 31.34
N GLU A 50 21.97 -18.75 31.41
CA GLU A 50 21.83 -17.47 32.13
C GLU A 50 20.72 -16.60 31.52
N HIS A 51 20.69 -16.46 30.19
CA HIS A 51 19.59 -15.77 29.50
C HIS A 51 18.24 -16.38 29.85
N PHE A 52 18.14 -17.72 29.78
CA PHE A 52 16.92 -18.44 30.10
C PHE A 52 16.50 -18.20 31.56
N LEU A 53 17.39 -18.39 32.53
CA LEU A 53 17.08 -18.22 33.94
C LEU A 53 16.69 -16.77 34.26
N LYS A 54 17.41 -15.79 33.71
CA LYS A 54 17.20 -14.36 34.01
C LYS A 54 15.91 -13.80 33.41
N LEU A 55 15.53 -14.23 32.20
CA LEU A 55 14.38 -13.67 31.48
C LEU A 55 13.15 -14.58 31.51
N HIS A 56 13.34 -15.89 31.72
CA HIS A 56 12.30 -16.91 31.57
C HIS A 56 12.24 -17.91 32.75
N GLY A 57 13.17 -17.84 33.70
CA GLY A 57 13.31 -18.81 34.80
C GLY A 57 12.23 -18.74 35.87
N ASP A 58 11.55 -17.60 36.03
CA ASP A 58 10.46 -17.42 37.00
C ASP A 58 9.10 -17.19 36.36
N GLY A 59 8.97 -17.46 35.05
CA GLY A 59 7.74 -17.28 34.28
C GLY A 59 7.06 -18.58 33.86
N GLN A 60 6.17 -18.47 32.88
CA GLN A 60 5.41 -19.57 32.26
C GLN A 60 6.30 -20.73 31.77
N TYR A 61 7.59 -20.49 31.55
CA TYR A 61 8.53 -21.45 30.96
C TYR A 61 9.40 -22.20 31.98
N LYS A 62 9.25 -21.93 33.28
CA LYS A 62 10.06 -22.52 34.37
C LYS A 62 10.12 -24.06 34.35
N ASN A 63 9.00 -24.70 33.98
CA ASN A 63 8.87 -26.16 33.95
C ASN A 63 8.82 -26.73 32.53
N THR A 64 9.28 -25.98 31.52
CA THR A 64 9.25 -26.46 30.13
C THR A 64 10.24 -27.60 29.94
N THR A 65 9.78 -28.72 29.44
CA THR A 65 10.57 -29.91 29.16
C THR A 65 11.32 -29.80 27.82
N LEU A 66 12.38 -30.59 27.65
CA LEU A 66 13.09 -30.68 26.38
C LEU A 66 12.19 -31.11 25.22
N ALA A 67 11.21 -32.00 25.48
CA ALA A 67 10.25 -32.43 24.47
C ALA A 67 9.39 -31.26 23.97
N GLU A 68 8.91 -30.40 24.87
CA GLU A 68 8.16 -29.20 24.51
C GLU A 68 9.01 -28.19 23.73
N PHE A 69 10.29 -28.02 24.09
CA PHE A 69 11.19 -27.18 23.32
C PHE A 69 11.51 -27.74 21.93
N LYS A 70 11.61 -29.06 21.76
CA LYS A 70 11.78 -29.69 20.44
C LYS A 70 10.55 -29.47 19.56
N VAL A 71 9.34 -29.59 20.10
CA VAL A 71 8.10 -29.28 19.39
C VAL A 71 8.04 -27.80 19.02
N LYS A 72 8.42 -26.90 19.93
CA LYS A 72 8.51 -25.47 19.64
C LYS A 72 9.53 -25.15 18.53
N ARG A 73 10.69 -25.81 18.54
CA ARG A 73 11.71 -25.64 17.50
C ARG A 73 11.20 -26.08 16.13
N ALA A 74 10.60 -27.26 16.03
CA ALA A 74 10.03 -27.74 14.76
C ALA A 74 9.01 -26.74 14.19
N ARG A 75 8.15 -26.20 15.06
CA ARG A 75 7.19 -25.15 14.70
C ARG A 75 7.83 -23.81 14.32
N PHE A 76 8.96 -23.48 14.95
CA PHE A 76 9.71 -22.26 14.69
C PHE A 76 10.44 -22.33 13.34
N ASP A 77 10.96 -23.51 13.00
CA ASP A 77 11.71 -23.76 11.77
C ASP A 77 10.78 -23.93 10.54
N GLU A 78 9.51 -24.33 10.74
CA GLU A 78 8.51 -24.58 9.67
C GLU A 78 7.74 -23.35 9.14
N LYS A 79 7.69 -22.18 9.83
CA LYS A 79 6.72 -21.12 9.48
C LYS A 79 7.26 -19.69 9.44
N ALA A 80 6.93 -18.99 8.35
CA ALA A 80 7.30 -17.60 8.05
C ALA A 80 6.47 -16.51 8.78
N THR A 81 5.41 -16.86 9.52
CA THR A 81 4.59 -15.84 10.21
C THR A 81 4.20 -16.26 11.63
N LEU A 82 4.69 -15.45 12.58
CA LEU A 82 4.51 -15.50 14.04
C LEU A 82 3.06 -15.58 14.62
N PRO A 83 1.96 -15.21 13.94
CA PRO A 83 0.63 -15.15 14.58
C PRO A 83 -0.01 -16.50 14.94
N VAL A 84 0.37 -17.61 14.31
CA VAL A 84 -0.33 -18.91 14.45
C VAL A 84 0.11 -19.70 15.69
N LEU A 85 1.13 -19.24 16.41
CA LEU A 85 1.71 -19.95 17.56
C LEU A 85 1.07 -19.60 18.93
N GLY A 86 -0.02 -18.82 18.96
CA GLY A 86 -0.65 -18.43 20.23
C GLY A 86 0.19 -17.48 21.08
N PHE A 87 1.34 -17.02 20.58
CA PHE A 87 2.06 -15.89 21.14
C PHE A 87 1.34 -14.62 20.69
N VAL A 88 0.51 -14.05 21.56
CA VAL A 88 0.13 -12.64 21.43
C VAL A 88 1.42 -11.86 21.68
N PRO A 89 1.91 -11.02 20.74
CA PRO A 89 2.98 -10.10 21.07
C PRO A 89 2.51 -9.29 22.27
N ILE A 90 3.32 -9.20 23.33
CA ILE A 90 3.01 -8.44 24.55
C ILE A 90 2.62 -6.97 24.22
N ASN A 91 2.93 -6.52 23.00
CA ASN A 91 2.63 -5.20 22.45
C ASN A 91 1.54 -5.16 21.36
N LYS A 92 0.65 -6.15 21.20
CA LYS A 92 -0.43 -6.08 20.18
C LYS A 92 -1.21 -4.75 20.25
N PRO A 93 -1.62 -4.24 21.43
CA PRO A 93 -2.29 -2.94 21.51
C PRO A 93 -1.41 -1.76 21.06
N ILE A 94 -0.11 -1.78 21.36
CA ILE A 94 0.84 -0.72 20.97
C ILE A 94 1.04 -0.71 19.46
N LEU A 95 1.22 -1.89 18.87
CA LEU A 95 1.39 -2.05 17.43
C LEU A 95 0.11 -1.65 16.70
N THR A 96 -1.07 -2.14 17.15
CA THR A 96 -2.36 -1.74 16.60
C THR A 96 -2.54 -0.23 16.68
N ALA A 97 -2.25 0.41 17.82
CA ALA A 97 -2.32 1.86 17.94
C ALA A 97 -1.39 2.59 16.95
N SER A 98 -0.18 2.08 16.72
CA SER A 98 0.76 2.62 15.73
C SER A 98 0.20 2.54 14.30
N TYR A 99 -0.37 1.39 13.92
CA TYR A 99 -1.03 1.21 12.62
C TYR A 99 -2.25 2.12 12.45
N GLU A 100 -3.08 2.27 13.48
CA GLU A 100 -4.26 3.16 13.43
C GLU A 100 -3.85 4.62 13.22
N VAL A 101 -2.81 5.09 13.91
CA VAL A 101 -2.29 6.45 13.68
C VAL A 101 -1.74 6.58 12.26
N ALA A 102 -0.98 5.60 11.77
CA ALA A 102 -0.46 5.60 10.41
C ALA A 102 -1.59 5.63 9.35
N TYR A 103 -2.65 4.85 9.56
CA TYR A 103 -3.84 4.83 8.71
C TYR A 103 -4.53 6.20 8.67
N LEU A 104 -4.72 6.84 9.83
CA LEU A 104 -5.32 8.18 9.91
C LEU A 104 -4.47 9.24 9.21
N ILE A 105 -3.14 9.18 9.34
CA ILE A 105 -2.21 10.08 8.65
C ILE A 105 -2.35 9.91 7.13
N ALA A 106 -2.31 8.67 6.64
CA ALA A 106 -2.45 8.35 5.21
C ALA A 106 -3.80 8.79 4.65
N LYS A 107 -4.89 8.48 5.36
CA LYS A 107 -6.27 8.85 4.98
C LYS A 107 -6.46 10.37 4.83
N GLN A 108 -5.73 11.15 5.61
CA GLN A 108 -5.78 12.62 5.58
C GLN A 108 -4.74 13.24 4.65
N GLY A 109 -3.93 12.44 3.94
CA GLY A 109 -2.87 12.90 3.06
C GLY A 109 -1.82 13.76 3.78
N LYS A 110 -1.52 13.45 5.04
CA LYS A 110 -0.55 14.22 5.85
C LYS A 110 0.86 13.65 5.74
N PRO A 111 1.91 14.48 5.89
CA PRO A 111 3.29 14.01 5.92
C PRO A 111 3.52 13.02 7.07
N HIS A 112 4.36 12.00 6.86
CA HIS A 112 4.67 10.99 7.87
C HIS A 112 5.26 11.59 9.16
N THR A 113 6.05 12.67 9.01
CA THR A 113 6.67 13.43 10.12
C THR A 113 5.66 13.98 11.12
N ILE A 114 4.37 14.11 10.78
CA ILE A 114 3.34 14.60 11.71
C ILE A 114 3.18 13.66 12.92
N GLY A 115 3.48 12.37 12.74
CA GLY A 115 3.47 11.36 13.80
C GLY A 115 4.38 11.72 14.98
N GLU A 116 5.62 12.10 14.68
CA GLU A 116 6.63 12.44 15.69
C GLU A 116 6.63 13.91 16.09
N THR A 117 6.33 14.82 15.16
CA THR A 117 6.43 16.27 15.39
C THR A 117 5.23 16.84 16.14
N LEU A 118 4.04 16.24 15.98
CA LEU A 118 2.81 16.77 16.54
C LEU A 118 2.01 15.73 17.33
N ILE A 119 1.68 14.60 16.71
CA ILE A 119 0.74 13.62 17.31
C ILE A 119 1.33 13.04 18.59
N LYS A 120 2.56 12.52 18.54
CA LYS A 120 3.20 11.89 19.70
C LYS A 120 3.38 12.89 20.88
N PRO A 121 3.95 14.10 20.71
CA PRO A 121 4.04 15.06 21.79
C PRO A 121 2.68 15.46 22.38
N ALA A 122 1.66 15.65 21.54
CA ALA A 122 0.32 16.02 21.99
C ALA A 122 -0.31 14.92 22.85
N VAL A 123 -0.26 13.67 22.38
CA VAL A 123 -0.80 12.50 23.12
C VAL A 123 -0.12 12.33 24.47
N LEU A 124 1.20 12.50 24.55
CA LEU A 124 1.94 12.39 25.80
C LEU A 124 1.57 13.49 26.80
N LYS A 125 1.47 14.75 26.34
CA LYS A 125 1.04 15.86 27.20
C LYS A 125 -0.38 15.66 27.74
N MET A 126 -1.32 15.29 26.87
CA MET A 126 -2.71 15.03 27.26
C MET A 126 -2.80 13.87 28.26
N ALA A 127 -2.09 12.76 28.00
CA ALA A 127 -2.09 11.61 28.89
C ALA A 127 -1.52 11.93 30.27
N ASN A 128 -0.45 12.73 30.34
CA ASN A 128 0.11 13.14 31.63
C ASN A 128 -0.87 14.02 32.43
N ILE A 129 -1.51 14.99 31.76
CA ILE A 129 -2.45 15.91 32.42
C ILE A 129 -3.70 15.17 32.90
N MET A 130 -4.27 14.28 32.07
CA MET A 130 -5.57 13.65 32.33
C MET A 130 -5.47 12.35 33.11
N LEU A 131 -4.41 11.56 32.89
CA LEU A 131 -4.28 10.19 33.37
C LEU A 131 -2.99 9.95 34.19
N GLY A 132 -2.13 10.98 34.30
CA GLY A 132 -0.88 10.93 35.06
C GLY A 132 0.29 10.29 34.33
N LYS A 133 1.46 10.32 35.00
CA LYS A 133 2.75 9.95 34.41
C LYS A 133 2.83 8.50 33.93
N ALA A 134 2.17 7.58 34.62
CA ALA A 134 2.17 6.16 34.24
C ALA A 134 1.53 5.93 32.85
N ALA A 135 0.46 6.66 32.53
CA ALA A 135 -0.19 6.60 31.22
C ALA A 135 0.69 7.20 30.12
N GLU A 136 1.37 8.31 30.39
CA GLU A 136 2.36 8.91 29.48
C GLU A 136 3.47 7.89 29.14
N VAL A 137 4.04 7.23 30.15
CA VAL A 137 5.10 6.23 29.93
C VAL A 137 4.60 5.09 29.05
N LYS A 138 3.37 4.61 29.27
CA LYS A 138 2.76 3.55 28.44
C LYS A 138 2.56 3.99 26.98
N LEU A 139 2.08 5.21 26.75
CA LEU A 139 1.85 5.75 25.39
C LEU A 139 3.14 6.14 24.67
N SER A 140 4.21 6.47 25.40
CA SER A 140 5.51 6.80 24.81
C SER A 140 6.14 5.64 24.03
N GLN A 141 5.73 4.40 24.38
CA GLN A 141 6.14 3.16 23.73
C GLN A 141 5.53 2.98 22.32
N ILE A 142 4.50 3.75 21.94
CA ILE A 142 3.94 3.68 20.59
C ILE A 142 4.95 4.27 19.60
N PRO A 143 5.45 3.49 18.63
CA PRO A 143 6.40 3.99 17.64
C PRO A 143 5.62 4.80 16.60
N LEU A 144 5.97 6.08 16.48
CA LEU A 144 5.34 7.05 15.56
C LEU A 144 6.41 7.91 14.88
N SER A 145 7.65 7.42 14.75
CA SER A 145 8.69 8.11 13.99
C SER A 145 8.29 8.22 12.52
N ASN A 146 8.88 9.17 11.80
CA ASN A 146 8.68 9.31 10.35
C ASN A 146 8.78 7.95 9.63
N ASP A 147 9.87 7.22 9.89
CA ASP A 147 10.15 5.94 9.23
C ASP A 147 9.16 4.86 9.65
N THR A 148 8.76 4.83 10.93
CA THR A 148 7.74 3.86 11.38
C THR A 148 6.42 4.11 10.67
N ILE A 149 5.98 5.37 10.58
CA ILE A 149 4.73 5.69 9.90
C ILE A 149 4.82 5.31 8.41
N SER A 150 5.95 5.60 7.76
CA SER A 150 6.22 5.21 6.38
C SER A 150 6.11 3.70 6.19
N ASP A 151 6.84 2.92 6.98
CA ASP A 151 6.85 1.46 6.90
C ASP A 151 5.45 0.87 7.11
N ARG A 152 4.68 1.42 8.05
CA ARG A 152 3.33 0.93 8.37
C ARG A 152 2.34 1.22 7.25
N ILE A 153 2.45 2.39 6.62
CA ILE A 153 1.64 2.72 5.43
C ILE A 153 2.01 1.80 4.27
N GLU A 154 3.30 1.54 4.07
CA GLU A 154 3.77 0.61 3.03
C GLU A 154 3.30 -0.83 3.30
N ASP A 155 3.37 -1.30 4.54
CA ASP A 155 2.87 -2.62 4.96
C ASP A 155 1.37 -2.75 4.65
N MET A 156 0.56 -1.76 5.04
CA MET A 156 -0.88 -1.75 4.73
C MET A 156 -1.13 -1.69 3.21
N SER A 157 -0.36 -0.91 2.47
CA SER A 157 -0.49 -0.82 1.01
C SER A 157 -0.16 -2.15 0.32
N LYS A 158 0.85 -2.90 0.81
CA LYS A 158 1.20 -4.23 0.29
C LYS A 158 0.10 -5.24 0.60
N ASP A 159 -0.48 -5.18 1.78
CA ASP A 159 -1.60 -6.06 2.15
C ASP A 159 -2.83 -5.81 1.29
N ILE A 160 -3.22 -4.54 1.08
CA ILE A 160 -4.30 -4.17 0.16
C ILE A 160 -4.02 -4.67 -1.26
N LEU A 161 -2.79 -4.48 -1.75
CA LEU A 161 -2.39 -4.96 -3.08
C LEU A 161 -2.52 -6.49 -3.19
N ALA A 162 -2.06 -7.23 -2.17
CA ALA A 162 -2.16 -8.68 -2.14
C ALA A 162 -3.63 -9.15 -2.17
N GLN A 163 -4.53 -8.46 -1.45
CA GLN A 163 -5.96 -8.74 -1.49
C GLN A 163 -6.55 -8.48 -2.89
N VAL A 164 -6.25 -7.33 -3.50
CA VAL A 164 -6.70 -7.01 -4.87
C VAL A 164 -6.20 -8.07 -5.86
N VAL A 165 -4.91 -8.43 -5.82
CA VAL A 165 -4.35 -9.47 -6.70
C VAL A 165 -5.03 -10.83 -6.50
N ALA A 166 -5.28 -11.23 -5.25
CA ALA A 166 -6.00 -12.47 -4.96
C ALA A 166 -7.44 -12.44 -5.52
N ASP A 167 -8.10 -11.29 -5.45
CA ASP A 167 -9.44 -11.08 -6.02
C ASP A 167 -9.41 -11.14 -7.55
N LEU A 168 -8.38 -10.58 -8.20
CA LEU A 168 -8.22 -10.69 -9.66
C LEU A 168 -8.02 -12.12 -10.12
N ILE A 169 -7.22 -12.90 -9.39
CA ILE A 169 -6.93 -14.32 -9.71
C ILE A 169 -8.16 -15.19 -9.51
N SER A 170 -8.95 -14.92 -8.46
CA SER A 170 -10.15 -15.69 -8.14
C SER A 170 -11.42 -15.22 -8.85
N SER A 171 -11.35 -14.08 -9.56
CA SER A 171 -12.47 -13.51 -10.31
C SER A 171 -13.04 -14.52 -11.31
N PRO A 172 -14.38 -14.71 -11.36
CA PRO A 172 -15.02 -15.63 -12.29
C PRO A 172 -14.94 -15.15 -13.75
N ALA A 173 -14.59 -13.88 -13.97
CA ALA A 173 -14.49 -13.24 -15.27
C ALA A 173 -13.13 -12.55 -15.45
N LYS A 174 -12.72 -12.37 -16.71
CA LYS A 174 -11.54 -11.58 -17.07
C LYS A 174 -11.72 -10.11 -16.64
N PHE A 175 -10.68 -9.53 -16.04
CA PHE A 175 -10.69 -8.15 -15.58
C PHE A 175 -10.26 -7.18 -16.69
N SER A 176 -10.47 -5.88 -16.48
CA SER A 176 -10.05 -4.83 -17.42
C SER A 176 -9.16 -3.82 -16.73
N LEU A 177 -8.26 -3.19 -17.49
CA LEU A 177 -7.33 -2.19 -16.98
C LEU A 177 -7.65 -0.81 -17.53
N GLN A 178 -7.37 0.22 -16.75
CA GLN A 178 -7.28 1.60 -17.23
C GLN A 178 -5.93 2.16 -16.86
N LEU A 179 -5.21 2.67 -17.86
CA LEU A 179 -3.87 3.24 -17.69
C LEU A 179 -3.94 4.74 -17.93
N ASP A 180 -3.30 5.49 -17.04
CA ASP A 180 -3.14 6.92 -17.18
C ASP A 180 -1.73 7.37 -16.80
N GLU A 181 -1.22 8.36 -17.50
CA GLU A 181 0.11 8.91 -17.28
C GLU A 181 -0.01 10.35 -16.78
N THR A 182 0.68 10.65 -15.69
CA THR A 182 0.85 12.02 -15.20
C THR A 182 2.31 12.33 -14.97
N THR A 183 2.70 13.57 -15.13
CA THR A 183 4.06 14.04 -14.78
C THR A 183 4.00 14.65 -13.38
N ASP A 184 4.89 14.21 -12.49
CA ASP A 184 4.99 14.78 -11.15
C ASP A 184 5.78 16.11 -11.12
N VAL A 185 5.88 16.72 -9.94
CA VAL A 185 6.60 17.99 -9.72
C VAL A 185 8.10 17.90 -9.98
N SER A 186 8.66 16.70 -10.04
CA SER A 186 10.06 16.43 -10.36
C SER A 186 10.28 16.11 -11.85
N ASN A 187 9.26 16.32 -12.69
CA ASN A 187 9.25 16.00 -14.12
C ASN A 187 9.41 14.50 -14.42
N LEU A 188 9.09 13.63 -13.47
CA LEU A 188 9.09 12.18 -13.68
C LEU A 188 7.68 11.73 -14.06
N SER A 189 7.57 11.01 -15.18
CA SER A 189 6.31 10.42 -15.60
C SER A 189 5.95 9.25 -14.68
N GLN A 190 4.73 9.29 -14.16
CA GLN A 190 4.13 8.28 -13.30
C GLN A 190 3.01 7.59 -14.07
N LEU A 191 3.07 6.26 -14.17
CA LEU A 191 2.02 5.44 -14.73
C LEU A 191 1.11 4.97 -13.60
N ALA A 192 -0.14 5.42 -13.61
CA ALA A 192 -1.19 4.94 -12.73
C ALA A 192 -2.04 3.90 -13.47
N VAL A 193 -2.30 2.77 -12.81
CA VAL A 193 -3.11 1.69 -13.36
C VAL A 193 -4.24 1.37 -12.40
N PHE A 194 -5.46 1.37 -12.94
CA PHE A 194 -6.68 0.97 -12.27
C PHE A 194 -7.18 -0.33 -12.87
N VAL A 195 -7.88 -1.12 -12.07
CA VAL A 195 -8.44 -2.40 -12.48
C VAL A 195 -9.93 -2.44 -12.19
N ARG A 196 -10.70 -3.02 -13.11
CA ARG A 196 -12.12 -3.32 -12.93
C ARG A 196 -12.35 -4.82 -13.10
N TYR A 197 -12.93 -5.46 -12.11
CA TYR A 197 -13.09 -6.91 -12.02
C TYR A 197 -14.42 -7.28 -11.35
N VAL A 198 -14.78 -8.58 -11.36
CA VAL A 198 -16.00 -9.07 -10.72
C VAL A 198 -15.61 -9.82 -9.45
N LYS A 199 -16.25 -9.47 -8.33
CA LYS A 199 -16.12 -10.19 -7.07
C LYS A 199 -17.47 -10.21 -6.36
N ASP A 200 -17.88 -11.39 -5.90
CA ASP A 200 -19.16 -11.60 -5.23
C ASP A 200 -20.35 -11.11 -6.08
N ASP A 201 -20.30 -11.39 -7.40
CA ASP A 201 -21.27 -10.94 -8.41
C ASP A 201 -21.42 -9.41 -8.56
N VAL A 202 -20.51 -8.63 -7.98
CA VAL A 202 -20.46 -7.17 -8.08
C VAL A 202 -19.23 -6.73 -8.85
N ILE A 203 -19.38 -5.72 -9.71
CA ILE A 203 -18.25 -5.06 -10.37
C ILE A 203 -17.53 -4.19 -9.35
N LYS A 204 -16.25 -4.45 -9.14
CA LYS A 204 -15.37 -3.66 -8.30
C LYS A 204 -14.34 -2.94 -9.15
N GLU A 205 -13.94 -1.77 -8.67
CA GLU A 205 -12.90 -0.94 -9.24
C GLU A 205 -11.90 -0.61 -8.16
N ASP A 206 -10.64 -0.91 -8.41
CA ASP A 206 -9.57 -0.63 -7.47
C ASP A 206 -8.36 -0.01 -8.17
N PHE A 207 -7.59 0.72 -7.38
CA PHE A 207 -6.28 1.16 -7.77
C PHE A 207 -5.30 -0.01 -7.70
N LEU A 208 -4.60 -0.29 -8.79
CA LEU A 208 -3.69 -1.44 -8.87
C LEU A 208 -2.27 -1.03 -8.49
N PHE A 209 -1.69 -0.03 -9.18
CA PHE A 209 -0.40 0.54 -8.80
C PHE A 209 -0.17 1.92 -9.44
N CYS A 210 0.78 2.66 -8.87
CA CYS A 210 1.40 3.82 -9.51
C CYS A 210 2.91 3.64 -9.43
N LYS A 211 3.59 3.67 -10.58
CA LYS A 211 5.04 3.48 -10.66
C LYS A 211 5.65 4.47 -11.65
N PRO A 212 6.89 4.94 -11.37
CA PRO A 212 7.58 5.85 -12.28
C PRO A 212 8.05 5.13 -13.55
N LEU A 213 7.96 5.82 -14.68
CA LEU A 213 8.63 5.49 -15.93
C LEU A 213 10.04 6.10 -15.88
N THR A 214 11.02 5.30 -15.49
CA THR A 214 12.38 5.78 -15.17
C THR A 214 13.24 6.14 -16.38
N THR A 215 12.93 5.61 -17.57
CA THR A 215 13.74 5.79 -18.78
C THR A 215 13.04 6.68 -19.79
N THR A 216 12.02 6.18 -20.47
CA THR A 216 11.25 6.91 -21.47
C THR A 216 9.77 6.61 -21.33
N THR A 217 8.95 7.45 -21.97
CA THR A 217 7.50 7.29 -22.04
C THR A 217 7.08 6.52 -23.30
N LYS A 218 7.98 5.73 -23.89
CA LYS A 218 7.63 4.91 -25.06
C LYS A 218 6.71 3.76 -24.65
N ALA A 219 5.85 3.35 -25.58
CA ALA A 219 4.92 2.24 -25.39
C ALA A 219 5.57 0.95 -24.89
N ALA A 220 6.80 0.67 -25.34
CA ALA A 220 7.57 -0.50 -24.94
C ALA A 220 7.98 -0.45 -23.46
N ASP A 221 8.34 0.72 -22.94
CA ASP A 221 8.69 0.91 -21.53
C ASP A 221 7.44 0.81 -20.65
N VAL A 222 6.32 1.40 -21.09
CA VAL A 222 5.01 1.26 -20.42
C VAL A 222 4.60 -0.21 -20.38
N LYS A 223 4.68 -0.93 -21.51
CA LYS A 223 4.37 -2.36 -21.58
C LYS A 223 5.27 -3.18 -20.67
N LYS A 224 6.59 -2.94 -20.71
CA LYS A 224 7.55 -3.64 -19.86
C LYS A 224 7.21 -3.47 -18.38
N LEU A 225 6.88 -2.25 -17.95
CA LEU A 225 6.51 -1.99 -16.56
C LEU A 225 5.26 -2.79 -16.14
N VAL A 226 4.24 -2.84 -17.00
CA VAL A 226 3.04 -3.65 -16.75
C VAL A 226 3.36 -5.15 -16.78
N ASP A 227 4.16 -5.63 -17.73
CA ASP A 227 4.59 -7.03 -17.83
C ASP A 227 5.37 -7.45 -16.59
N ASP A 228 6.28 -6.62 -16.09
CA ASP A 228 7.08 -6.90 -14.90
C ASP A 228 6.19 -6.92 -13.65
N PHE A 229 5.24 -5.98 -13.52
CA PHE A 229 4.23 -6.05 -12.46
C PHE A 229 3.38 -7.32 -12.54
N PHE A 230 2.97 -7.74 -13.73
CA PHE A 230 2.17 -8.95 -13.94
C PHE A 230 2.95 -10.20 -13.51
N LYS A 231 4.22 -10.31 -13.91
CA LYS A 231 5.12 -11.40 -13.50
C LYS A 231 5.31 -11.45 -11.99
N ASP A 232 5.58 -10.30 -11.35
CA ASP A 232 5.82 -10.21 -9.91
C ASP A 232 4.58 -10.65 -9.08
N ASN A 233 3.38 -10.53 -9.66
CA ASN A 233 2.10 -10.82 -9.00
C ASN A 233 1.38 -12.06 -9.55
N ASN A 234 2.03 -12.87 -10.39
CA ASN A 234 1.45 -14.06 -11.04
C ASN A 234 0.16 -13.78 -11.84
N LEU A 235 0.08 -12.60 -12.46
CA LEU A 235 -0.99 -12.23 -13.38
C LEU A 235 -0.58 -12.51 -14.83
N SER A 236 -1.57 -12.75 -15.69
CA SER A 236 -1.37 -12.96 -17.13
C SER A 236 -2.26 -12.05 -17.95
N TRP A 237 -1.80 -11.66 -19.15
CA TRP A 237 -2.61 -10.97 -20.14
C TRP A 237 -3.84 -11.78 -20.57
N ASP A 238 -3.81 -13.12 -20.45
CA ASP A 238 -4.98 -13.96 -20.71
C ASP A 238 -6.15 -13.73 -19.75
N MET A 239 -5.88 -13.19 -18.57
CA MET A 239 -6.88 -12.82 -17.57
C MET A 239 -7.52 -11.46 -17.86
N VAL A 240 -7.00 -10.71 -18.86
CA VAL A 240 -7.47 -9.37 -19.20
C VAL A 240 -8.47 -9.45 -20.36
N SER A 241 -9.61 -8.78 -20.23
CA SER A 241 -10.60 -8.65 -21.30
C SER A 241 -10.42 -7.37 -22.11
N ALA A 242 -10.07 -6.27 -21.44
CA ALA A 242 -9.97 -4.97 -22.07
C ALA A 242 -8.94 -4.06 -21.41
N VAL A 243 -8.39 -3.13 -22.18
CA VAL A 243 -7.54 -2.04 -21.71
C VAL A 243 -8.08 -0.69 -22.20
N CYS A 244 -8.24 0.25 -21.28
CA CYS A 244 -8.65 1.62 -21.54
C CYS A 244 -7.44 2.53 -21.44
N LEU A 245 -7.15 3.27 -22.51
CA LEU A 245 -5.94 4.08 -22.62
C LEU A 245 -6.26 5.50 -23.05
N ASP A 246 -5.36 6.43 -22.76
CA ASP A 246 -5.45 7.80 -23.26
C ASP A 246 -5.27 7.88 -24.79
N GLY A 247 -5.60 9.03 -25.36
CA GLY A 247 -5.51 9.28 -26.80
C GLY A 247 -4.11 9.47 -27.36
N ALA A 248 -3.06 9.35 -26.55
CA ALA A 248 -1.71 9.68 -26.99
C ALA A 248 -1.22 8.65 -28.04
N PRO A 249 -0.40 9.08 -29.01
CA PRO A 249 0.20 8.16 -29.99
C PRO A 249 1.00 7.02 -29.35
N VAL A 250 1.58 7.26 -28.18
CA VAL A 250 2.26 6.24 -27.36
C VAL A 250 1.30 5.15 -26.89
N MET A 251 0.05 5.47 -26.61
CA MET A 251 -0.92 4.51 -26.09
C MET A 251 -1.72 3.83 -27.21
N LEU A 252 -2.28 4.62 -28.14
CA LEU A 252 -3.18 4.15 -29.20
C LEU A 252 -2.55 4.09 -30.60
N GLY A 253 -1.25 4.34 -30.73
CA GLY A 253 -0.54 4.25 -32.00
C GLY A 253 -0.72 2.88 -32.67
N ARG A 254 -1.09 2.88 -33.96
CA ARG A 254 -1.48 1.66 -34.70
C ARG A 254 -0.40 0.58 -34.79
N LYS A 255 0.88 0.97 -34.84
CA LYS A 255 2.02 0.05 -35.03
C LYS A 255 2.86 -0.15 -33.76
N SER A 256 3.08 0.93 -33.02
CA SER A 256 4.00 0.98 -31.88
C SER A 256 3.36 1.53 -30.62
N GLY A 257 2.03 1.68 -30.59
CA GLY A 257 1.31 2.10 -29.40
C GLY A 257 1.16 0.93 -28.41
N PHE A 258 1.01 1.24 -27.13
CA PHE A 258 0.85 0.24 -26.07
C PHE A 258 -0.25 -0.77 -26.40
N GLY A 259 -1.42 -0.30 -26.83
CA GLY A 259 -2.53 -1.19 -27.19
C GLY A 259 -2.22 -2.11 -28.38
N ALA A 260 -1.40 -1.65 -29.34
CA ALA A 260 -0.96 -2.48 -30.45
C ALA A 260 0.03 -3.57 -30.00
N LEU A 261 0.95 -3.21 -29.09
CA LEU A 261 1.92 -4.16 -28.53
C LEU A 261 1.21 -5.22 -27.65
N VAL A 262 0.26 -4.82 -26.82
CA VAL A 262 -0.54 -5.76 -26.01
C VAL A 262 -1.35 -6.71 -26.90
N LYS A 263 -1.97 -6.20 -27.98
CA LYS A 263 -2.71 -7.05 -28.94
C LYS A 263 -1.83 -8.02 -29.73
N ALA A 264 -0.55 -7.72 -29.90
CA ALA A 264 0.38 -8.65 -30.56
C ALA A 264 0.56 -9.91 -29.71
N ASP A 265 0.60 -9.76 -28.38
CA ASP A 265 0.78 -10.87 -27.43
C ASP A 265 -0.57 -11.53 -27.06
N ALA A 266 -1.63 -10.72 -26.90
CA ALA A 266 -2.95 -11.16 -26.50
C ALA A 266 -4.04 -10.57 -27.43
N PRO A 267 -4.29 -11.19 -28.60
CA PRO A 267 -5.18 -10.65 -29.63
C PRO A 267 -6.64 -10.47 -29.21
N HIS A 268 -7.08 -11.19 -28.18
CA HIS A 268 -8.44 -11.16 -27.66
C HIS A 268 -8.75 -9.89 -26.84
N ILE A 269 -7.73 -9.13 -26.42
CA ILE A 269 -7.91 -7.94 -25.59
C ILE A 269 -8.54 -6.81 -26.40
N ILE A 270 -9.62 -6.25 -25.87
CA ILE A 270 -10.27 -5.07 -26.44
C ILE A 270 -9.52 -3.82 -25.99
N VAL A 271 -9.03 -3.02 -26.93
CA VAL A 271 -8.39 -1.73 -26.63
C VAL A 271 -9.39 -0.62 -26.87
N THR A 272 -9.70 0.16 -25.84
CA THR A 272 -10.62 1.30 -25.91
C THR A 272 -9.91 2.61 -25.62
N HIS A 273 -10.29 3.66 -26.33
CA HIS A 273 -9.85 5.02 -26.05
C HIS A 273 -10.70 5.62 -24.91
N CYS A 274 -10.03 6.10 -23.87
CA CYS A 274 -10.63 6.77 -22.71
C CYS A 274 -11.68 7.80 -23.11
N ILE A 275 -12.91 7.59 -22.64
CA ILE A 275 -14.07 8.41 -23.00
C ILE A 275 -13.92 9.86 -22.53
N LEU A 276 -13.29 10.07 -21.36
CA LEU A 276 -13.04 11.41 -20.82
C LEU A 276 -12.09 12.19 -21.74
N HIS A 277 -11.02 11.54 -22.20
CA HIS A 277 -10.09 12.14 -23.15
C HIS A 277 -10.80 12.40 -24.50
N ARG A 278 -11.63 11.46 -24.99
CA ARG A 278 -12.43 11.68 -26.21
C ARG A 278 -13.36 12.88 -26.10
N HIS A 279 -14.07 13.04 -24.99
CA HIS A 279 -14.92 14.21 -24.76
C HIS A 279 -14.09 15.49 -24.74
N ALA A 280 -12.98 15.51 -24.01
CA ALA A 280 -12.08 16.65 -23.99
C ALA A 280 -11.58 17.04 -25.40
N LEU A 281 -11.20 16.07 -26.23
CA LEU A 281 -10.79 16.30 -27.61
C LEU A 281 -11.93 16.79 -28.51
N ALA A 282 -13.10 16.15 -28.43
CA ALA A 282 -14.27 16.54 -29.21
C ALA A 282 -14.67 18.00 -28.96
N THR A 283 -14.55 18.45 -27.71
CA THR A 283 -14.86 19.84 -27.37
C THR A 283 -13.86 20.86 -27.96
N LYS A 284 -12.62 20.46 -28.21
CA LYS A 284 -11.62 21.31 -28.89
C LYS A 284 -11.90 21.44 -30.38
N THR A 285 -12.68 20.52 -30.95
CA THR A 285 -13.05 20.50 -32.37
C THR A 285 -14.45 21.06 -32.63
N LEU A 286 -15.08 21.71 -31.64
CA LEU A 286 -16.41 22.29 -31.83
C LEU A 286 -16.40 23.40 -32.88
N PRO A 287 -17.44 23.46 -33.74
CA PRO A 287 -17.66 24.61 -34.61
C PRO A 287 -17.70 25.92 -33.81
N PRO A 288 -17.28 27.06 -34.40
CA PRO A 288 -17.16 28.33 -33.66
C PRO A 288 -18.40 28.72 -32.86
N LYS A 289 -19.60 28.55 -33.43
CA LYS A 289 -20.88 28.85 -32.74
C LYS A 289 -21.10 27.98 -31.49
N LEU A 290 -20.78 26.69 -31.56
CA LEU A 290 -20.93 25.78 -30.42
C LEU A 290 -19.83 25.99 -29.39
N ALA A 291 -18.61 26.34 -29.82
CA ALA A 291 -17.51 26.69 -28.94
C ALA A 291 -17.84 27.96 -28.12
N GLU A 292 -18.48 28.95 -28.74
CA GLU A 292 -18.94 30.17 -28.07
C GLU A 292 -20.01 29.88 -27.02
N VAL A 293 -21.05 29.10 -27.38
CA VAL A 293 -22.08 28.66 -26.42
C VAL A 293 -21.44 27.93 -25.25
N LEU A 294 -20.53 26.99 -25.51
CA LEU A 294 -19.84 26.24 -24.46
C LEU A 294 -18.98 27.14 -23.57
N LYS A 295 -18.34 28.17 -24.13
CA LYS A 295 -17.58 29.17 -23.37
C LYS A 295 -18.49 29.92 -22.39
N ILE A 296 -19.65 30.39 -22.85
CA ILE A 296 -20.63 31.09 -22.01
C ILE A 296 -21.11 30.18 -20.87
N VAL A 297 -21.44 28.92 -21.19
CA VAL A 297 -21.87 27.94 -20.17
C VAL A 297 -20.79 27.73 -19.10
N VAL A 298 -19.52 27.58 -19.51
CA VAL A 298 -18.38 27.45 -18.57
C VAL A 298 -18.22 28.69 -17.71
N GLU A 299 -18.36 29.89 -18.28
CA GLU A 299 -18.31 31.15 -17.52
C GLU A 299 -19.44 31.25 -16.49
N CYS A 300 -20.67 30.85 -16.85
CA CYS A 300 -21.79 30.81 -15.91
C CYS A 300 -21.54 29.83 -14.76
N VAL A 301 -21.09 28.61 -15.06
CA VAL A 301 -20.77 27.59 -14.04
C VAL A 301 -19.72 28.11 -13.07
N ASN A 302 -18.63 28.69 -13.59
CA ASN A 302 -17.56 29.24 -12.77
C ASN A 302 -18.02 30.46 -11.97
N TYR A 303 -18.88 31.32 -12.52
CA TYR A 303 -19.47 32.44 -11.79
C TYR A 303 -20.28 31.99 -10.56
N VAL A 304 -21.08 30.93 -10.71
CA VAL A 304 -21.86 30.34 -9.60
C VAL A 304 -20.92 29.71 -8.57
N ARG A 305 -19.95 28.92 -9.01
CA ARG A 305 -19.09 28.13 -8.11
C ARG A 305 -17.99 28.93 -7.42
N ASN A 306 -17.60 30.08 -7.95
CA ASN A 306 -16.64 30.99 -7.32
C ASN A 306 -17.15 31.65 -6.03
N SER A 307 -18.42 31.45 -5.65
CA SER A 307 -18.99 32.01 -4.41
C SER A 307 -19.89 31.00 -3.69
N ALA A 308 -19.60 30.76 -2.42
CA ALA A 308 -20.45 29.91 -1.56
C ALA A 308 -21.89 30.46 -1.42
N LEU A 309 -22.08 31.78 -1.53
CA LEU A 309 -23.42 32.38 -1.54
C LEU A 309 -24.17 32.05 -2.83
N ARG A 310 -23.55 32.30 -3.99
CA ARG A 310 -24.16 32.03 -5.30
C ARG A 310 -24.46 30.55 -5.48
N HIS A 311 -23.58 29.68 -5.01
CA HIS A 311 -23.80 28.24 -5.03
C HIS A 311 -25.04 27.83 -4.22
N ARG A 312 -25.25 28.39 -3.02
CA ARG A 312 -26.46 28.13 -2.21
C ARG A 312 -27.72 28.65 -2.88
N ILE A 313 -27.68 29.86 -3.44
CA ILE A 313 -28.82 30.45 -4.17
C ILE A 313 -29.18 29.59 -5.39
N PHE A 314 -28.19 29.14 -6.16
CA PHE A 314 -28.42 28.29 -7.33
C PHE A 314 -29.01 26.93 -6.95
N SER A 315 -28.54 26.32 -5.85
CA SER A 315 -29.09 25.06 -5.34
C SER A 315 -30.57 25.20 -4.97
N GLU A 316 -30.95 26.30 -4.31
CA GLU A 316 -32.35 26.55 -3.96
C GLU A 316 -33.22 26.79 -5.21
N LEU A 317 -32.73 27.58 -6.17
CA LEU A 317 -33.40 27.75 -7.47
C LEU A 317 -33.60 26.41 -8.19
N GLY A 318 -32.58 25.54 -8.16
CA GLY A 318 -32.65 24.20 -8.74
C GLY A 318 -33.76 23.36 -8.11
N LYS A 319 -33.91 23.41 -6.78
CA LYS A 319 -34.98 22.71 -6.06
C LYS A 319 -36.36 23.23 -6.43
N GLU A 320 -36.54 24.55 -6.45
CA GLU A 320 -37.82 25.18 -6.82
C GLU A 320 -38.24 24.83 -8.24
N MET A 321 -37.28 24.69 -9.15
CA MET A 321 -37.51 24.28 -10.54
C MET A 321 -37.66 22.76 -10.73
N GLY A 322 -37.54 21.96 -9.67
CA GLY A 322 -37.62 20.50 -9.74
C GLY A 322 -36.42 19.86 -10.47
N SER A 323 -35.25 20.49 -10.43
CA SER A 323 -34.02 19.94 -11.00
C SER A 323 -33.57 18.70 -10.24
N GLU A 324 -33.20 17.65 -10.98
CA GLU A 324 -32.56 16.45 -10.41
C GLU A 324 -31.14 16.74 -9.87
N PHE A 325 -30.50 17.80 -10.38
CA PHE A 325 -29.15 18.21 -10.00
C PHE A 325 -29.16 19.62 -9.40
N GLU A 326 -28.82 19.72 -8.12
CA GLU A 326 -28.80 20.97 -7.36
C GLU A 326 -27.39 21.59 -7.28
N VAL A 327 -26.35 20.83 -7.64
CA VAL A 327 -24.95 21.20 -7.48
C VAL A 327 -24.24 21.13 -8.82
N LEU A 328 -23.61 22.25 -9.19
CA LEU A 328 -22.68 22.30 -10.32
C LEU A 328 -21.28 21.86 -9.86
N LEU A 329 -20.56 21.14 -10.72
CA LEU A 329 -19.13 20.89 -10.54
C LEU A 329 -18.33 22.10 -11.02
N TYR A 330 -17.23 22.41 -10.33
CA TYR A 330 -16.34 23.49 -10.76
C TYR A 330 -15.63 23.08 -12.06
N HIS A 331 -15.73 23.91 -13.10
CA HIS A 331 -14.97 23.65 -14.32
C HIS A 331 -13.53 24.08 -14.11
N SER A 332 -12.59 23.15 -14.26
CA SER A 332 -11.16 23.46 -14.26
C SER A 332 -10.53 23.00 -15.56
N ASN A 333 -9.46 23.66 -15.99
CA ASN A 333 -8.68 23.24 -17.17
C ASN A 333 -7.78 22.02 -16.88
N VAL A 334 -7.91 21.38 -15.71
CA VAL A 334 -7.18 20.16 -15.38
C VAL A 334 -7.78 19.01 -16.17
N ARG A 335 -6.93 18.26 -16.87
CA ARG A 335 -7.27 17.29 -17.95
C ARG A 335 -8.38 16.28 -17.60
N TRP A 336 -8.58 15.95 -16.32
CA TRP A 336 -9.61 15.00 -15.83
C TRP A 336 -10.81 15.66 -15.14
N LEU A 337 -10.73 16.95 -14.80
CA LEU A 337 -11.81 17.74 -14.19
C LEU A 337 -12.35 18.80 -15.16
N SER A 338 -11.86 18.79 -16.40
CA SER A 338 -12.36 19.61 -17.48
C SER A 338 -13.58 18.95 -18.10
N ARG A 339 -14.74 19.18 -17.46
CA ARG A 339 -16.11 18.92 -17.93
C ARG A 339 -16.74 17.62 -17.50
#